data_AF-A0A0P7WKJ7-F1
#
_entry.id   AF-A0A0P7WKJ7-F1
#
_cell.length_a   1.000
_cell.length_b   1.000
_cell.length_c   1.000
_cell.angle_alpha   90.00
_cell.angle_beta   90.00
_cell.angle_gamma   90.00
#
_symmetry.space_group_name_H-M   'P 1'
#
loop_
_entity.id
_entity.type
_entity.pdbx_description
1 polymer ?
#
loop_
_entity_poly.entity_id
_entity_poly.type
_entity_poly.pdbx_seq_one_letter_code
_entity_poly.pdbx_strand_id
1 'polypeptide(L)' 'MDRVFEKAFTAVIREQIIQNNPVSLDGLGTFSLKHIRQATSRTEDGTPVVTPPKDVIVFKQAGESA' A
#
# COMPACT_ATOMS: atom_id res chain seq x y z
N MET A 1 2.39 25.52 0.32
CA MET A 1 3.06 24.34 -0.27
C MET A 1 3.20 24.58 -1.76
N ASP A 2 4.38 24.30 -2.31
CA ASP A 2 4.63 24.47 -3.74
C ASP A 2 4.18 23.22 -4.51
N ARG A 3 3.41 23.40 -5.59
CA ARG A 3 2.85 22.28 -6.38
C ARG A 3 3.93 21.41 -7.05
N VAL A 4 5.12 21.94 -7.27
CA VAL A 4 6.25 21.17 -7.83
C VAL A 4 6.79 20.24 -6.76
N PHE A 5 6.92 20.72 -5.52
CA PHE A 5 7.36 19.90 -4.39
C PHE A 5 6.43 18.70 -4.14
N GLU A 6 5.11 18.92 -4.06
CA GLU A 6 4.14 17.83 -3.81
C GLU A 6 4.21 16.73 -4.88
N LYS A 7 4.36 17.12 -6.16
CA LYS A 7 4.51 16.19 -7.28
C LYS A 7 5.82 15.41 -7.20
N ALA A 8 6.94 16.10 -6.95
CA ALA A 8 8.24 15.47 -6.82
C ALA A 8 8.28 14.50 -5.64
N PHE A 9 7.75 14.92 -4.50
CA PHE A 9 7.66 14.10 -3.30
C PHE A 9 6.84 12.82 -3.54
N THR A 10 5.67 12.96 -4.15
CA THR A 10 4.82 11.80 -4.49
C THR A 10 5.49 10.85 -5.48
N ALA A 11 6.21 11.40 -6.46
CA ALA A 11 6.95 10.60 -7.45
C ALA A 11 8.06 9.76 -6.78
N VAL A 12 8.82 10.37 -5.88
CA VAL A 12 9.89 9.67 -5.14
C VAL A 12 9.33 8.54 -4.27
N ILE A 13 8.25 8.80 -3.52
CA ILE A 13 7.61 7.75 -2.70
C ILE A 13 7.14 6.61 -3.59
N ARG A 14 6.47 6.92 -4.70
CA ARG A 14 5.99 5.92 -5.65
C ARG A 14 7.11 5.05 -6.19
N GLU A 15 8.23 5.66 -6.58
CA GLU A 15 9.36 4.95 -7.16
C GLU A 15 10.03 4.01 -6.16
N GLN A 16 10.21 4.45 -4.91
CA GLN A 16 10.73 3.60 -3.84
C GLN A 16 9.81 2.40 -3.56
N ILE A 17 8.50 2.63 -3.51
CA ILE A 17 7.53 1.55 -3.28
C ILE A 17 7.48 0.55 -4.45
N ILE A 18 7.61 1.01 -5.70
CA ILE A 18 7.71 0.12 -6.88
C ILE A 18 8.94 -0.78 -6.79
N GLN A 19 10.05 -0.28 -6.23
CA GLN A 19 11.25 -1.07 -5.96
C GLN A 19 11.14 -1.95 -4.71
N ASN A 20 9.96 -2.02 -4.10
CA ASN A 20 9.70 -2.77 -2.87
C ASN A 20 10.50 -2.25 -1.65
N ASN A 21 10.91 -0.98 -1.70
CA ASN A 21 11.56 -0.30 -0.58
C ASN A 21 10.50 0.36 0.31
N PRO A 22 10.39 0.02 1.60
CA PRO A 22 9.52 0.72 2.51
C PRO A 22 10.02 2.16 2.72
N VAL A 23 9.10 3.12 2.73
CA VAL A 23 9.41 4.54 2.92
C VAL A 23 8.93 4.96 4.30
N SER A 24 9.87 5.23 5.19
CA SER A 24 9.58 5.78 6.52
C SER A 24 9.69 7.29 6.52
N LEU A 25 8.65 7.96 7.01
CA LEU A 25 8.60 9.40 7.22
C LEU A 25 8.55 9.65 8.73
N ASP A 26 9.61 10.25 9.26
CA ASP A 26 9.74 10.53 10.69
C ASP A 26 8.57 11.37 11.20
N GLY A 27 7.98 10.95 12.33
CA GLY A 27 6.80 11.59 12.92
C GLY A 27 5.47 11.40 12.16
N LEU A 28 5.47 10.79 10.96
CA LEU A 28 4.27 10.59 10.14
C LEU A 28 3.86 9.12 10.09
N GLY A 29 4.77 8.25 9.67
CA GLY A 29 4.48 6.83 9.48
C GLY A 29 5.30 6.19 8.37
N THR A 30 4.91 4.98 7.98
CA THR A 30 5.65 4.17 7.01
C THR A 30 4.72 3.67 5.91
N PHE A 31 5.12 3.91 4.66
CA PHE A 31 4.53 3.27 3.48
C PHE A 31 5.28 1.97 3.17
N SER A 32 4.53 0.91 2.88
CA SER A 32 5.10 -0.39 2.53
C SER A 32 4.20 -1.13 1.54
N LEU A 33 4.80 -2.05 0.78
CA LEU A 33 4.05 -2.97 -0.07
C LEU A 33 3.59 -4.17 0.77
N LYS A 34 2.31 -4.50 0.72
CA LYS A 34 1.75 -5.72 1.32
C LYS A 34 1.24 -6.63 0.23
N HIS A 35 1.81 -7.82 0.15
CA HIS A 35 1.32 -8.86 -0.75
C HIS A 35 0.04 -9.51 -0.19
N ILE A 36 -1.06 -9.38 -0.91
CA ILE A 36 -2.32 -10.06 -0.61
C ILE A 36 -2.35 -11.34 -1.44
N ARG A 37 -2.41 -12.48 -0.74
CA ARG A 37 -2.52 -13.80 -1.36
C ARG A 37 -3.87 -13.95 -2.05
N GLN A 38 -3.90 -14.87 -3.01
CA GLN A 38 -5.15 -15.34 -3.59
C GLN A 38 -6.13 -15.77 -2.50
N ALA A 39 -7.40 -15.40 -2.67
CA ALA A 39 -8.48 -15.82 -1.80
C ALA A 39 -9.63 -16.37 -2.64
N THR A 40 -10.28 -17.43 -2.17
CA THR A 40 -11.49 -17.97 -2.77
C THR A 40 -12.66 -17.66 -1.84
N SER A 41 -13.69 -17.02 -2.37
CA SER A 41 -14.93 -16.73 -1.65
C SER A 41 -16.12 -17.26 -2.44
N ARG A 42 -17.32 -17.27 -1.85
CA ARG A 42 -18.56 -17.61 -2.56
C ARG A 42 -19.42 -16.35 -2.70
N THR A 43 -20.09 -16.19 -3.84
CA THR A 43 -21.16 -15.20 -3.98
C THR A 43 -22.38 -15.59 -3.15
N GLU A 44 -23.34 -14.68 -3.03
CA GLU A 44 -24.62 -14.93 -2.34
C GLU A 44 -25.36 -16.15 -2.93
N ASP A 45 -25.27 -16.37 -4.24
CA ASP A 45 -25.82 -17.54 -4.94
C ASP A 45 -24.94 -18.80 -4.86
N GLY A 46 -23.86 -18.79 -4.06
CA GLY A 46 -22.99 -19.95 -3.83
C GLY A 46 -21.93 -20.21 -4.92
N THR A 47 -21.82 -19.35 -5.93
CA THR A 47 -20.82 -19.48 -7.00
C THR A 47 -19.42 -19.17 -6.45
N PRO A 48 -18.40 -20.03 -6.67
CA PRO A 48 -17.04 -19.75 -6.22
C PRO A 48 -16.40 -18.62 -7.05
N VAL A 49 -15.84 -17.64 -6.36
CA VAL A 49 -15.09 -16.52 -6.94
C VAL A 49 -13.67 -16.54 -6.42
N VAL A 50 -12.72 -16.47 -7.34
CA VAL A 50 -11.30 -16.37 -7.02
C VAL A 50 -10.88 -14.92 -7.13
N THR A 51 -10.39 -14.37 -6.03
CA THR A 51 -9.72 -13.07 -5.99
C THR A 51 -8.23 -13.29 -6.27
N PRO A 52 -7.68 -12.72 -7.35
CA PRO A 52 -6.26 -12.91 -7.68
C PRO A 52 -5.35 -12.30 -6.61
N PRO A 53 -4.11 -12.79 -6.50
CA PRO A 53 -3.12 -12.14 -5.66
C PRO A 53 -2.85 -10.73 -6.17
N LYS A 54 -2.63 -9.79 -5.25
CA LYS A 54 -2.31 -8.41 -5.59
C LYS A 54 -1.43 -7.78 -4.53
N ASP A 55 -0.58 -6.87 -4.96
CA ASP A 55 0.15 -6.01 -4.05
C ASP A 55 -0.65 -4.75 -3.76
N VAL A 56 -0.70 -4.37 -2.50
CA VAL A 56 -1.36 -3.13 -2.06
C VAL A 56 -0.38 -2.28 -1.27
N ILE A 57 -0.46 -0.97 -1.43
CA ILE A 57 0.30 -0.03 -0.62
C ILE A 57 -0.41 0.14 0.71
N VAL A 58 0.30 -0.04 1.81
CA VAL A 58 -0.20 0.14 3.17
C VAL A 58 0.57 1.27 3.83
N PHE A 59 -0.15 2.17 4.47
CA PHE A 59 0.40 3.19 5.34
C PHE A 59 0.13 2.80 6.80
N LYS A 60 1.16 2.82 7.63
CA LYS A 60 1.04 2.67 9.09
C LYS A 60 1.45 3.98 9.76
N GLN A 61 0.60 4.55 10.59
CA GLN A 61 0.89 5.82 11.24
C GLN A 61 1.98 5.66 12.31
N ALA A 62 2.82 6.70 12.48
CA ALA A 62 3.75 6.75 13.59
C ALA A 62 2.99 6.84 14.93
N GLY A 63 3.24 5.90 15.84
CA GLY A 63 2.58 5.84 17.14
C GLY A 63 1.28 5.03 17.20
N GLU A 64 0.84 4.42 16.08
CA GLU A 64 -0.17 3.35 16.14
C GLU A 64 0.46 2.12 16.83
N SER A 65 0.15 1.95 18.12
CA SER A 65 0.40 0.70 18.84
C SER A 65 -0.52 -0.38 18.29
N ALA A 66 0.05 -1.53 17.94
CA ALA A 66 -0.69 -2.75 17.63
C ALA A 66 -1.45 -3.27 18.85
#